data_AF-A0A1Y0H2U7-F1
#
_entry.id   AF-A0A1Y0H2U7-F1
#
_cell.length_a   1.000
_cell.length_b   1.000
_cell.length_c   1.000
_cell.angle_alpha   90.00
_cell.angle_beta   90.00
_cell.angle_gamma   90.00
#
_symmetry.space_group_name_H-M   'P 1'
#
loop_
_entity.id
_entity.type
_entity.pdbx_description
1 polymer ?
#
loop_
_entity_poly.entity_id
_entity_poly.type
_entity_poly.pdbx_seq_one_letter_code
_entity_poly.pdbx_strand_id
1 'polypeptide(L)'
;MINTALATLEIALAHSPNDGDLHLRLGQTLIGQNRLEEAKPHLEQARALLPKSPKPLASLATIAIQRNNKSEALKLLNQALKLDPHNYVIRKQRWLIQFPEKFHPSIDWAWQREQVKKEMDEEKMKPSGN
;
A
#
# COMPACT_ATOMS: atom_id res chain seq x y z
N MET A 1 -11.51 24.60 11.54
CA MET A 1 -10.12 24.40 12.00
C MET A 1 -9.33 23.84 10.83
N ILE A 2 -8.26 24.52 10.41
CA ILE A 2 -7.34 24.00 9.39
C ILE A 2 -6.70 22.73 9.96
N ASN A 3 -6.70 21.64 9.17
CA ASN A 3 -6.10 20.37 9.56
C ASN A 3 -4.57 20.57 9.68
N THR A 4 -4.06 20.68 10.90
CA THR A 4 -2.68 21.12 11.19
C THR A 4 -1.63 20.26 10.50
N ALA A 5 -1.85 18.95 10.42
CA ALA A 5 -0.94 18.02 9.75
C ALA A 5 -0.78 18.29 8.24
N LEU A 6 -1.86 18.66 7.54
CA LEU A 6 -1.78 18.98 6.11
C LEU A 6 -1.01 20.26 5.87
N ALA A 7 -1.34 21.33 6.59
CA ALA A 7 -0.68 22.62 6.44
C ALA A 7 0.83 22.51 6.71
N THR A 8 1.23 21.74 7.74
CA THR A 8 2.65 21.49 8.01
C THR A 8 3.34 20.71 6.90
N LEU A 9 2.68 19.68 6.34
CA LEU A 9 3.24 18.89 5.23
C LEU A 9 3.34 19.70 3.94
N GLU A 10 2.37 20.55 3.64
CA GLU A 10 2.39 21.45 2.48
C GLU A 10 3.53 22.48 2.58
N ILE A 11 3.73 23.09 3.75
CA ILE A 11 4.86 23.99 3.99
C ILE A 11 6.19 23.25 3.85
N ALA A 12 6.32 22.07 4.47
CA ALA A 12 7.53 21.27 4.36
C ALA A 12 7.83 20.89 2.90
N LEU A 13 6.80 20.52 2.14
CA LEU A 13 6.94 20.17 0.72
C LEU A 13 7.28 21.40 -0.13
N ALA A 14 6.80 22.59 0.21
CA ALA A 14 7.21 23.83 -0.46
C ALA A 14 8.71 24.11 -0.30
N HIS A 15 9.30 23.73 0.83
CA HIS A 15 10.75 23.82 1.06
C HIS A 15 11.53 22.65 0.46
N SER A 16 10.90 21.50 0.24
CA SER A 16 11.55 20.26 -0.23
C SER A 16 10.64 19.50 -1.20
N PRO A 17 10.42 20.02 -2.42
CA PRO A 17 9.41 19.49 -3.36
C PRO A 17 9.74 18.12 -3.95
N ASN A 18 10.98 17.64 -3.78
CA ASN A 18 11.41 16.32 -4.24
C ASN A 18 11.62 15.33 -3.08
N ASP A 19 11.05 15.62 -1.90
CA ASP A 19 11.09 14.69 -0.78
C ASP A 19 9.96 13.65 -0.91
N GLY A 20 10.37 12.41 -1.24
CA GLY A 20 9.43 11.31 -1.44
C GLY A 20 8.66 10.91 -0.17
N ASP A 21 9.25 11.07 1.02
CA ASP A 21 8.59 10.77 2.28
C ASP A 21 7.54 11.83 2.64
N LEU A 22 7.79 13.10 2.33
CA LEU A 22 6.78 14.15 2.47
C LEU A 22 5.59 13.93 1.53
N HIS A 23 5.86 13.60 0.26
CA HIS A 23 4.82 13.21 -0.70
C HIS A 23 4.01 12.00 -0.21
N LEU A 24 4.68 10.97 0.33
CA LEU A 24 4.02 9.79 0.89
C LEU A 24 3.11 10.16 2.07
N ARG A 25 3.63 10.91 3.04
CA ARG A 25 2.88 11.33 4.25
C ARG A 25 1.68 12.20 3.89
N LEU A 26 1.83 13.12 2.95
CA LEU A 26 0.75 13.96 2.47
C LEU A 26 -0.34 13.13 1.80
N GLY A 27 0.05 12.22 0.90
CA GLY A 27 -0.89 11.29 0.26
C GLY A 27 -1.64 10.40 1.26
N GLN A 28 -0.96 9.84 2.27
CA GLN A 28 -1.59 9.05 3.33
C GLN A 28 -2.54 9.88 4.21
N THR A 29 -2.17 11.12 4.52
CA THR A 29 -3.03 12.04 5.28
C THR A 29 -4.30 12.38 4.50
N LEU A 30 -4.19 12.60 3.19
CA LEU A 30 -5.33 12.86 2.30
C LEU A 30 -6.24 11.63 2.16
N ILE A 31 -5.68 10.41 2.09
CA ILE A 31 -6.47 9.17 2.16
C ILE A 31 -7.28 9.11 3.46
N GLY A 32 -6.66 9.41 4.61
CA GLY A 32 -7.34 9.41 5.91
C GLY A 32 -8.50 10.42 6.00
N GLN A 33 -8.49 11.44 5.13
CA GLN A 33 -9.56 12.43 5.00
C GLN A 33 -10.53 12.13 3.84
N ASN A 34 -10.44 10.95 3.23
CA ASN A 34 -11.21 10.56 2.05
C ASN A 34 -11.03 11.49 0.82
N ARG A 35 -9.92 12.25 0.77
CA ARG A 35 -9.57 13.17 -0.33
C ARG A 35 -8.73 12.44 -1.37
N LEU A 36 -9.33 11.42 -1.99
CA LEU A 36 -8.60 10.43 -2.79
C LEU A 36 -8.04 10.96 -4.10
N GLU A 37 -8.71 11.92 -4.73
CA GLU A 37 -8.22 12.53 -5.97
C GLU A 37 -6.99 13.40 -5.72
N GLU A 38 -6.92 14.08 -4.57
CA GLU A 38 -5.78 14.89 -4.17
C GLU A 38 -4.62 14.01 -3.68
N ALA A 39 -4.91 12.91 -3.00
CA ALA A 39 -3.90 11.98 -2.51
C ALA A 39 -3.08 11.34 -3.63
N LYS A 40 -3.75 10.94 -4.73
CA LYS A 40 -3.16 10.16 -5.80
C LYS A 40 -1.89 10.80 -6.41
N PRO A 41 -1.87 12.05 -6.87
CA PRO A 41 -0.67 12.65 -7.45
C PRO A 41 0.52 12.69 -6.49
N HIS A 42 0.29 12.93 -5.19
CA HIS A 42 1.38 12.88 -4.20
C HIS A 42 1.94 11.47 -4.04
N LEU A 43 1.11 10.43 -4.06
CA LEU A 43 1.57 9.05 -3.97
C LEU A 43 2.28 8.57 -5.24
N GLU A 44 1.85 9.04 -6.41
CA GLU A 44 2.55 8.80 -7.69
C GLU A 44 3.95 9.43 -7.67
N GLN A 45 4.07 10.66 -7.15
CA GLN A 45 5.36 11.32 -7.00
C GLN A 45 6.24 10.61 -5.94
N ALA A 46 5.66 10.19 -4.83
CA ALA A 46 6.36 9.37 -3.83
C ALA A 46 6.85 8.04 -4.45
N ARG A 47 6.06 7.40 -5.32
CA ARG A 47 6.48 6.18 -6.03
C ARG A 47 7.68 6.43 -6.93
N ALA A 48 7.71 7.56 -7.64
CA ALA A 48 8.82 7.95 -8.49
C ALA A 48 10.10 8.25 -7.69
N LEU A 49 9.96 8.93 -6.55
CA LEU A 49 11.07 9.33 -5.69
C LEU A 49 11.59 8.19 -4.79
N LEU A 50 10.75 7.19 -4.49
CA LEU A 50 11.06 6.05 -3.64
C LEU A 50 10.88 4.71 -4.38
N PRO A 51 11.66 4.44 -5.45
CA PRO A 51 11.44 3.28 -6.33
C PRO A 51 11.61 1.92 -5.65
N LYS A 52 12.31 1.87 -4.51
CA LYS A 52 12.53 0.66 -3.70
C LYS A 52 11.56 0.55 -2.51
N SER A 53 10.69 1.53 -2.31
CA SER A 53 9.74 1.54 -1.20
C SER A 53 8.41 0.90 -1.63
N PRO A 54 7.90 -0.09 -0.88
CA PRO A 54 6.57 -0.64 -1.14
C PRO A 54 5.44 0.30 -0.69
N LYS A 55 5.74 1.30 0.15
CA LYS A 55 4.72 2.14 0.83
C LYS A 55 3.86 2.97 -0.14
N PRO A 56 4.40 3.64 -1.18
CA PRO A 56 3.58 4.38 -2.12
C PRO A 56 2.62 3.47 -2.89
N LEU A 57 3.09 2.29 -3.32
CA LEU A 57 2.26 1.29 -4.01
C LEU A 57 1.13 0.77 -3.11
N ALA A 58 1.42 0.43 -1.85
CA ALA A 58 0.40 0.02 -0.88
C ALA A 58 -0.63 1.13 -0.60
N SER A 59 -0.19 2.39 -0.59
CA SER A 59 -1.07 3.55 -0.40
C SER A 59 -1.96 3.80 -1.63
N LEU A 60 -1.42 3.67 -2.85
CA LEU A 60 -2.22 3.69 -4.09
C LEU A 60 -3.21 2.52 -4.14
N ALA A 61 -2.82 1.33 -3.67
CA ALA A 61 -3.73 0.20 -3.57
C ALA A 61 -4.88 0.49 -2.59
N THR A 62 -4.62 1.21 -1.50
CA THR A 62 -5.65 1.66 -0.56
C THR A 62 -6.68 2.57 -1.23
N ILE A 63 -6.23 3.50 -2.10
CA ILE A 63 -7.15 4.30 -2.93
C ILE A 63 -8.01 3.41 -3.83
N ALA A 64 -7.39 2.42 -4.51
CA ALA A 64 -8.12 1.51 -5.38
C ALA A 64 -9.15 0.66 -4.62
N ILE A 65 -8.82 0.19 -3.41
CA ILE A 65 -9.74 -0.53 -2.52
C ILE A 65 -10.95 0.35 -2.16
N GLN A 66 -10.73 1.60 -1.76
CA GLN A 66 -11.80 2.53 -1.39
C GLN A 66 -12.71 2.88 -2.57
N ARG A 67 -12.17 2.87 -3.80
CA ARG A 67 -12.95 3.00 -5.05
C ARG A 67 -13.57 1.69 -5.53
N ASN A 68 -13.52 0.62 -4.71
CA ASN A 68 -13.99 -0.72 -5.05
C ASN A 68 -13.35 -1.32 -6.32
N ASN A 69 -12.18 -0.80 -6.74
CA ASN A 69 -11.42 -1.33 -7.86
C ASN A 69 -10.45 -2.41 -7.38
N LYS A 70 -10.99 -3.60 -7.12
CA LYS A 70 -10.23 -4.76 -6.62
C LYS A 70 -9.10 -5.18 -7.56
N SER A 71 -9.30 -5.09 -8.88
CA SER A 71 -8.31 -5.47 -9.88
C SER A 71 -7.04 -4.63 -9.76
N GLU A 72 -7.19 -3.30 -9.75
CA GLU A 72 -6.05 -2.39 -9.62
C GLU A 72 -5.39 -2.50 -8.24
N ALA A 73 -6.17 -2.66 -7.18
CA ALA A 73 -5.65 -2.88 -5.83
C ALA A 73 -4.73 -4.12 -5.78
N LEU A 74 -5.16 -5.26 -6.33
CA LEU A 74 -4.35 -6.48 -6.36
C LEU A 74 -3.08 -6.29 -7.17
N LYS A 75 -3.16 -5.61 -8.33
CA LYS A 75 -1.99 -5.31 -9.16
C LYS A 75 -0.94 -4.50 -8.39
N LEU A 76 -1.37 -3.44 -7.70
CA LEU A 76 -0.50 -2.57 -6.91
C LEU A 76 0.10 -3.30 -5.70
N LEU A 77 -0.71 -4.10 -4.98
CA LEU A 77 -0.23 -4.90 -3.84
C LEU A 77 0.78 -5.96 -4.27
N ASN A 78 0.58 -6.60 -5.43
CA ASN A 78 1.54 -7.55 -5.97
C ASN A 78 2.88 -6.88 -6.32
N GLN A 79 2.86 -5.66 -6.86
CA GLN A 79 4.09 -4.89 -7.10
C GLN A 79 4.76 -4.51 -5.77
N ALA A 80 3.99 -4.06 -4.78
CA ALA A 80 4.51 -3.70 -3.47
C ALA A 80 5.16 -4.89 -2.76
N LEU A 81 4.55 -6.08 -2.85
CA LEU A 81 5.08 -7.31 -2.26
C LEU A 81 6.33 -7.83 -2.98
N LYS A 82 6.55 -7.49 -4.25
CA LYS A 82 7.83 -7.77 -4.92
C LYS A 82 8.98 -6.94 -4.32
N LEU A 83 8.71 -5.73 -3.85
CA LEU A 83 9.70 -4.86 -3.21
C LEU A 83 9.97 -5.27 -1.77
N ASP A 84 8.95 -5.76 -1.07
CA ASP A 84 9.08 -6.29 0.30
C ASP A 84 8.24 -7.57 0.45
N PRO A 85 8.81 -8.74 0.09
CA PRO A 85 8.10 -10.03 0.15
C PRO A 85 7.65 -10.41 1.55
N HIS A 86 8.35 -9.97 2.59
CA HIS A 86 8.02 -10.31 3.97
C HIS A 86 7.01 -9.34 4.60
N ASN A 87 6.47 -8.39 3.84
CA ASN A 87 5.50 -7.43 4.34
C ASN A 87 4.13 -8.07 4.61
N TYR A 88 3.92 -8.45 5.86
CA TYR A 88 2.66 -9.08 6.28
C TYR A 88 1.44 -8.15 6.10
N VAL A 89 1.59 -6.83 6.23
CA VAL A 89 0.47 -5.88 6.07
C VAL A 89 -0.03 -5.88 4.62
N ILE A 90 0.88 -5.80 3.65
CA ILE A 90 0.54 -5.86 2.21
C ILE A 90 -0.08 -7.21 1.86
N ARG A 91 0.48 -8.30 2.40
CA ARG A 91 -0.02 -9.65 2.19
C ARG A 91 -1.45 -9.80 2.72
N LYS A 92 -1.72 -9.29 3.93
CA LYS A 92 -3.05 -9.25 4.53
C LYS A 92 -4.05 -8.43 3.72
N GLN A 93 -3.65 -7.26 3.21
CA GLN A 93 -4.51 -6.45 2.33
C GLN A 93 -4.89 -7.22 1.06
N ARG A 94 -3.94 -7.97 0.47
CA ARG A 94 -4.20 -8.79 -0.72
C ARG A 94 -5.18 -9.92 -0.41
N TRP A 95 -4.97 -10.64 0.69
CA TRP A 95 -5.86 -11.71 1.12
C TRP A 95 -7.27 -11.23 1.44
N LEU A 96 -7.42 -10.06 2.05
CA LEU A 96 -8.75 -9.50 2.32
C LEU A 96 -9.55 -9.29 1.03
N ILE A 97 -8.88 -8.95 -0.07
CA ILE A 97 -9.52 -8.78 -1.38
C ILE A 97 -9.84 -10.15 -2.02
N GLN A 98 -8.93 -11.12 -1.92
CA GLN A 98 -9.03 -12.43 -2.59
C GLN A 98 -9.93 -13.43 -1.85
N PHE A 99 -9.91 -13.39 -0.53
CA PHE A 99 -10.53 -14.35 0.38
C PHE A 99 -11.29 -13.65 1.52
N PRO A 100 -12.25 -12.74 1.22
CA PRO A 100 -12.95 -11.97 2.24
C PRO A 100 -13.66 -12.85 3.30
N GLU A 101 -14.10 -14.05 2.93
CA GLU A 101 -14.70 -15.05 3.81
C GLU A 101 -13.77 -15.56 4.91
N LYS A 102 -12.45 -15.40 4.76
CA LYS A 102 -11.44 -15.75 5.77
C LYS A 102 -11.26 -14.68 6.85
N PHE A 103 -11.90 -13.53 6.69
CA PHE A 103 -11.79 -12.41 7.61
C PHE A 103 -13.11 -12.05 8.33
N HIS A 104 -14.23 -12.63 7.91
CA HIS A 104 -15.55 -12.36 8.47
C HIS A 104 -16.39 -13.65 8.60
N PRO A 105 -17.13 -13.87 9.70
CA PRO A 105 -17.34 -12.99 10.87
C PRO A 105 -16.16 -12.96 11.85
N SER A 106 -15.26 -13.93 11.75
CA SER A 106 -14.04 -14.01 12.56
C SER A 106 -12.83 -14.22 11.66
N ILE A 107 -11.68 -13.74 12.10
CA ILE A 107 -10.42 -13.91 11.37
C ILE A 107 -9.93 -15.35 11.52
N ASP A 108 -9.77 -16.05 10.39
CA ASP A 108 -9.20 -17.40 10.34
C ASP A 108 -7.66 -17.34 10.43
N TRP A 109 -7.15 -17.25 11.67
CA TRP A 109 -5.71 -17.20 11.93
C TRP A 109 -4.97 -18.48 11.54
N ALA A 110 -5.65 -19.62 11.53
CA ALA A 110 -5.05 -20.89 11.12
C ALA A 110 -4.77 -20.88 9.62
N TRP A 111 -5.77 -20.50 8.83
CA TRP A 111 -5.63 -20.32 7.39
C TRP A 111 -4.54 -19.32 7.04
N GLN A 112 -4.44 -18.18 7.74
CA GLN A 112 -3.39 -17.19 7.45
C GLN A 112 -1.98 -17.75 7.65
N ARG A 113 -1.73 -18.53 8.71
CA ARG A 113 -0.42 -19.13 8.96
C ARG A 113 -0.05 -20.14 7.87
N GLU A 114 -1.01 -20.97 7.46
CA GLU A 114 -0.84 -21.91 6.37
C GLU A 114 -0.56 -21.18 5.04
N GLN A 115 -1.31 -20.10 4.79
CA GLN A 115 -1.18 -19.31 3.57
C GLN A 115 0.16 -18.56 3.50
N VAL A 116 0.69 -18.01 4.61
CA VAL A 116 2.07 -17.49 4.65
C VAL A 116 3.03 -18.59 4.23
N LYS A 117 2.94 -19.76 4.87
CA LYS A 117 3.88 -20.86 4.62
C LYS A 117 3.86 -21.27 3.15
N LYS A 118 2.67 -21.49 2.59
CA LYS A 118 2.48 -21.84 1.18
C LYS A 118 3.12 -20.81 0.25
N GLU A 119 2.83 -19.53 0.44
CA GLU A 119 3.35 -18.49 -0.44
C GLU A 119 4.87 -18.28 -0.27
N MET A 120 5.42 -18.50 0.93
CA MET A 120 6.88 -18.50 1.16
C MET A 120 7.57 -19.69 0.50
N ASP A 121 6.96 -20.87 0.54
CA ASP A 121 7.50 -22.07 -0.11
C ASP A 121 7.44 -21.92 -1.65
N GLU A 122 6.35 -21.37 -2.19
CA GLU A 122 6.22 -21.02 -3.61
C GLU A 122 7.25 -19.95 -4.04
N GLU A 123 7.52 -18.94 -3.21
CA GLU A 123 8.53 -17.92 -3.49
C GLU A 123 9.95 -18.52 -3.52
N LYS A 124 10.27 -19.45 -2.61
CA LYS A 124 11.56 -20.18 -2.61
C LYS A 124 11.73 -21.10 -3.82
N MET A 125 10.62 -21.63 -4.36
CA MET A 125 10.63 -22.52 -5.53
C MET A 125 10.68 -21.77 -6.86
N LYS A 126 10.36 -20.47 -6.89
CA LYS A 126 10.57 -19.67 -8.08
C LYS A 126 12.09 -19.57 -8.30
N PRO A 127 12.63 -20.03 -9.44
CA PRO A 127 14.03 -19.80 -9.74
C PRO A 127 14.27 -18.31 -9.62
N SER A 128 15.35 -17.93 -8.94
CA SER A 128 15.85 -16.56 -8.86
C SER A 128 15.97 -16.04 -10.29
N GLY A 129 14.91 -15.40 -10.78
CA GLY A 129 14.74 -15.15 -12.20
C GLY A 129 15.53 -13.91 -12.57
N ASN A 130 16.71 -14.16 -13.16
CA ASN A 130 17.57 -13.30 -13.97
C ASN A 130 17.85 -11.86 -13.48
#